data_AF-A0A4U1ABG4-F1
#
_entry.id   AF-A0A4U1ABG4-F1
#
_cell.length_a   1.000
_cell.length_b   1.000
_cell.length_c   1.000
_cell.angle_alpha   90.00
_cell.angle_beta   90.00
_cell.angle_gamma   90.00
#
_symmetry.space_group_name_H-M   'P 1'
#
loop_
_entity.id
_entity.type
_entity.pdbx_description
1 polymer ?
#
loop_
_entity_poly.entity_id
_entity_poly.type
_entity_poly.pdbx_seq_one_letter_code
_entity_poly.pdbx_strand_id
1 'polypeptide(L)'
;SGINLPGQLFLGIAYKPSRSWVFEIATRFEQYSSYEKLEVTTRLPVAGQTSRTINKDWHDVWAYMFGVSYQIDEGYRFSAGYLY
;
A
#
# COMPACT_ATOMS: atom_id res chain seq x y z
N SER A 1 -15.89 8.35 -18.39
CA SER A 1 -15.98 7.47 -17.21
C SER A 1 -14.61 7.45 -16.55
N GLY A 2 -14.49 7.97 -15.32
CA GLY A 2 -13.22 8.05 -14.60
C GLY A 2 -13.00 6.80 -13.76
N ILE A 3 -11.78 6.27 -13.78
CA ILE A 3 -11.35 5.20 -12.89
C ILE A 3 -10.99 5.86 -11.55
N ASN A 4 -11.69 5.54 -10.46
CA ASN A 4 -11.35 6.02 -9.13
C ASN A 4 -10.16 5.21 -8.60
N LEU A 5 -9.00 5.85 -8.40
CA LEU A 5 -7.84 5.23 -7.75
C LEU A 5 -8.11 5.01 -6.26
N PRO A 6 -7.51 4.00 -5.60
CA PRO A 6 -7.77 3.74 -4.19
C PRO A 6 -7.13 4.86 -3.37
N GLY A 7 -7.84 5.32 -2.34
CA GLY A 7 -7.26 6.22 -1.35
C GLY A 7 -6.11 5.52 -0.61
N GLN A 8 -5.00 6.22 -0.41
CA GLN A 8 -3.87 5.71 0.37
C GLN A 8 -3.57 6.65 1.53
N LEU A 9 -3.38 6.09 2.73
CA LEU A 9 -2.96 6.80 3.92
C LEU A 9 -1.65 6.19 4.43
N PHE A 10 -0.71 7.05 4.79
CA PHE A 10 0.59 6.67 5.30
C PHE A 10 0.86 7.41 6.60
N LEU A 11 1.21 6.66 7.64
CA LEU A 11 1.57 7.22 8.95
C LEU A 11 2.84 6.54 9.43
N GLY A 12 3.77 7.31 9.99
CA GLY A 12 5.02 6.76 10.49
C GLY A 12 5.66 7.61 11.57
N ILE A 13 6.40 6.96 12.44
CA ILE A 13 7.16 7.56 13.53
C ILE A 13 8.59 7.02 13.44
N ALA A 14 9.56 7.93 13.55
CA ALA A 14 10.96 7.61 13.68
C ALA A 14 11.46 8.04 15.06
N TYR A 15 12.17 7.14 15.74
CA TYR A 15 12.77 7.39 17.04
C TYR A 15 14.28 7.21 16.98
N LYS A 16 15.01 8.23 17.42
CA LYS A 16 16.47 8.27 17.41
C LYS A 16 17.01 8.35 18.85
N PRO A 17 17.24 7.21 19.52
CA PRO A 17 17.73 7.21 20.90
C PRO A 17 19.20 7.62 21.03
N SER A 18 19.98 7.55 19.95
CA SER A 18 21.40 7.93 19.95
C SER A 18 21.84 8.46 18.59
N ARG A 19 23.10 8.89 18.45
CA ARG A 19 23.64 9.31 17.15
C ARG A 19 23.68 8.16 16.13
N SER A 20 23.89 6.93 16.61
CA SER A 20 24.12 5.74 15.79
C SER A 20 22.85 4.95 15.48
N TRP A 21 21.83 5.00 16.34
CA TRP A 21 20.62 4.17 16.19
C TRP A 21 19.40 4.97 15.77
N VAL A 22 18.65 4.45 14.80
CA VAL A 22 17.33 4.95 14.39
C VAL A 22 16.37 3.77 14.30
N PHE A 23 15.18 3.93 14.85
CA PHE A 23 14.09 2.96 14.77
C PHE A 23 12.89 3.61 14.09
N GLU A 24 12.22 2.87 13.22
CA GLU A 24 11.10 3.37 12.42
C GLU A 24 9.93 2.39 12.51
N ILE A 25 8.74 2.91 12.75
CA ILE A 25 7.48 2.18 12.64
C ILE A 25 6.59 2.98 11.72
N ALA A 26 6.06 2.33 10.69
CA ALA A 26 5.10 2.93 9.79
C ALA A 26 3.94 1.98 9.51
N THR A 27 2.82 2.56 9.13
CA THR A 27 1.67 1.83 8.63
C THR A 27 1.15 2.49 7.37
N ARG A 28 0.68 1.65 6.46
CA ARG A 28 0.04 2.08 5.23
C ARG A 28 -1.34 1.45 5.19
N PHE A 29 -2.34 2.29 4.94
CA PHE A 29 -3.68 1.86 4.63
C PHE A 29 -3.95 2.10 3.15
N GLU A 30 -4.41 1.07 2.46
CA GLU A 30 -4.84 1.14 1.08
C GLU A 30 -6.33 0.78 1.01
N GLN A 31 -7.16 1.76 0.66
CA GLN A 31 -8.62 1.63 0.62
C GLN A 31 -9.08 0.98 -0.69
N TYR A 32 -8.73 -0.30 -0.88
CA TYR A 32 -9.14 -1.05 -2.07
C TYR A 32 -10.65 -1.30 -2.15
N SER A 33 -11.39 -1.16 -1.06
CA SER A 33 -12.86 -1.22 -1.08
C SER A 33 -13.49 -0.17 -1.99
N SER A 34 -12.80 0.94 -2.29
CA SER A 34 -13.30 1.94 -3.25
C SER A 34 -13.28 1.46 -4.71
N TYR A 35 -12.67 0.30 -4.99
CA TYR A 35 -12.63 -0.39 -6.29
C TYR A 35 -13.71 -1.49 -6.41
N GLU A 36 -14.88 -1.28 -5.83
CA GLU A 36 -15.93 -2.31 -5.73
C GLU A 36 -16.48 -2.80 -7.09
N LYS A 37 -16.46 -1.98 -8.14
CA LYS A 37 -17.10 -2.32 -9.43
C LYS A 37 -16.26 -1.92 -10.62
N LEU A 38 -15.64 -2.91 -11.26
CA LEU A 38 -15.10 -2.75 -12.61
C LEU A 38 -16.22 -3.06 -13.61
N GLU A 39 -16.97 -2.05 -14.02
CA GLU A 39 -17.98 -2.20 -15.07
C GLU A 39 -17.31 -2.12 -16.45
N VAL A 40 -17.15 -3.28 -17.11
CA VAL A 40 -16.62 -3.35 -18.48
C VAL A 40 -17.80 -3.32 -19.44
N THR A 41 -18.07 -2.16 -20.03
CA THR A 41 -19.07 -2.00 -21.09
C THR A 41 -18.43 -2.27 -22.45
N THR A 42 -18.81 -3.37 -23.11
CA THR A 42 -18.26 -3.73 -24.42
C THR A 42 -19.19 -3.21 -25.52
N ARG A 43 -18.64 -2.44 -26.47
CA ARG A 43 -19.43 -1.82 -27.56
C ARG A 43 -20.00 -2.83 -28.57
N LEU A 44 -19.45 -4.04 -28.60
CA LEU A 44 -19.94 -5.18 -29.40
C LEU A 44 -20.26 -6.34 -28.45
N PRO A 45 -21.40 -7.03 -28.61
CA PRO A 45 -21.79 -8.13 -27.75
C PRO A 45 -20.78 -9.28 -27.85
N VAL A 46 -20.27 -9.74 -26.71
CA VAL A 46 -19.44 -10.95 -26.62
C VAL A 46 -20.27 -11.99 -25.87
N ALA A 47 -20.55 -13.14 -26.49
CA ALA A 47 -21.42 -14.19 -25.94
C ALA A 47 -22.85 -13.73 -25.58
N GLY A 48 -23.43 -12.78 -26.32
CA GLY A 48 -24.81 -12.32 -26.15
C GLY A 48 -25.05 -11.34 -24.99
N GLN A 49 -23.98 -10.89 -24.32
CA GLN A 49 -24.05 -9.89 -23.24
C GLN A 49 -23.19 -8.66 -23.58
N THR A 50 -23.70 -7.46 -23.29
CA THR A 50 -23.04 -6.17 -23.53
C THR A 50 -22.41 -5.56 -22.27
N SER A 51 -22.70 -6.15 -21.10
CA SER A 51 -22.14 -5.76 -19.80
C SER A 51 -21.79 -7.02 -19.01
N ARG A 52 -20.58 -7.04 -18.43
CA ARG A 52 -20.12 -8.09 -17.52
C ARG A 52 -19.61 -7.43 -16.25
N THR A 53 -20.40 -7.51 -15.18
CA THR A 53 -20.02 -7.01 -13.85
C THR A 53 -19.14 -8.04 -13.17
N ILE A 54 -17.87 -7.72 -12.94
CA ILE A 54 -16.98 -8.53 -12.11
C ILE A 54 -16.98 -7.88 -10.73
N ASN A 55 -17.73 -8.47 -9.79
CA ASN A 55 -17.66 -8.08 -8.38
C ASN A 55 -16.28 -8.47 -7.86
N LYS A 56 -15.50 -7.47 -7.48
CA LYS A 56 -14.15 -7.62 -6.97
C LYS A 56 -14.22 -7.10 -5.53
N ASP A 57 -14.61 -7.96 -4.59
CA ASP A 57 -14.74 -7.67 -3.15
C ASP A 57 -13.34 -7.51 -2.49
N TRP A 58 -12.56 -6.53 -2.96
CA TRP A 58 -11.27 -6.24 -2.36
C TRP A 58 -11.50 -5.58 -1.00
N HIS A 59 -11.02 -6.24 0.04
CA HIS A 59 -11.02 -5.69 1.38
C HIS A 59 -9.88 -4.66 1.50
N ASP A 60 -10.09 -3.66 2.34
CA ASP A 60 -9.02 -2.70 2.64
C ASP A 60 -7.81 -3.41 3.25
N VAL A 61 -6.61 -2.99 2.85
CA VAL A 61 -5.37 -3.62 3.28
C VAL A 61 -4.60 -2.66 4.18
N TRP A 62 -4.17 -3.18 5.32
CA TRP A 62 -3.22 -2.51 6.20
C TRP A 62 -1.87 -3.21 6.06
N ALA A 63 -0.84 -2.44 5.76
CA ALA A 63 0.55 -2.88 5.83
C ALA A 63 1.23 -2.24 7.04
N TYR A 64 2.05 -3.03 7.74
CA TYR A 64 2.83 -2.57 8.89
C TYR A 64 4.31 -2.76 8.59
N MET A 65 5.07 -1.69 8.78
CA MET A 65 6.49 -1.63 8.48
C MET A 65 7.24 -1.33 9.77
N PHE A 66 8.26 -2.13 10.06
CA PHE A 66 9.22 -1.88 11.12
C PHE A 66 10.61 -1.81 10.51
N GLY A 67 11.39 -0.81 10.90
CA GLY A 67 12.75 -0.58 10.43
C GLY A 67 13.70 -0.25 11.57
N VAL A 68 14.95 -0.67 11.41
CA VAL A 68 16.06 -0.25 12.26
C VAL A 68 17.24 0.12 11.40
N SER A 69 17.96 1.16 11.80
CA SER A 69 19.22 1.55 11.20
C SER A 69 20.29 1.76 12.25
N TYR A 70 21.50 1.32 11.93
CA TYR A 70 22.71 1.54 12.70
C TYR A 70 23.77 2.25 11.85
N GLN A 71 24.34 3.33 12.38
CA GLN A 71 25.42 4.07 11.75
C GLN A 71 26.75 3.80 12.47
N ILE A 72 27.75 3.38 11.71
CA ILE A 72 29.13 3.18 12.15
C ILE A 72 29.89 4.49 11.95
N ASP A 73 30.79 4.80 12.87
CA ASP A 73 31.59 6.04 12.87
C ASP A 73 32.47 6.20 11.62
N GLU A 74 32.81 5.10 10.95
CA GLU A 74 33.53 5.05 9.66
C GLU A 74 32.69 5.54 8.46
N GLY A 75 31.45 5.99 8.69
CA GLY A 75 30.57 6.59 7.67
C GLY A 75 29.57 5.62 7.05
N TYR A 76 29.61 4.34 7.43
CA TYR A 76 28.69 3.33 6.92
C TYR A 76 27.38 3.31 7.72
N ARG A 77 26.25 3.04 7.04
CA ARG A 77 24.95 2.84 7.67
C ARG A 77 24.36 1.51 7.21
N PHE A 78 23.96 0.69 8.17
CA PHE A 78 23.27 -0.56 7.97
C PHE A 78 21.79 -0.41 8.32
N SER A 79 20.92 -0.92 7.47
CA SER A 79 19.47 -0.85 7.67
C SER A 79 18.86 -2.22 7.47
N ALA A 80 17.92 -2.57 8.34
CA ALA A 80 17.09 -3.76 8.23
C ALA A 80 15.63 -3.39 8.48
N GLY A 81 14.71 -4.09 7.81
CA GLY A 81 13.28 -3.83 7.98
C GLY A 81 12.43 -5.05 7.66
N TYR A 82 11.22 -5.04 8.20
CA TYR A 82 10.20 -6.05 8.01
C TYR A 82 8.89 -5.38 7.62
N LEU A 83 8.18 -5.98 6.67
CA LEU A 83 6.87 -5.55 6.19
C LEU A 83 5.92 -6.74 6.26
N TYR A 84 4.77 -6.51 6.89
CA TYR A 84 3.65 -7.44 6.94
C TYR A 84 2.42 -6.82 6.30
#